data_AF-A0A531KJD8-F1
#
_entry.id   AF-A0A531KJD8-F1
#
_cell.length_a   1.000
_cell.length_b   1.000
_cell.length_c   1.000
_cell.angle_alpha   90.00
_cell.angle_beta   90.00
_cell.angle_gamma   90.00
#
_symmetry.space_group_name_H-M   'P 1'
#
loop_
_entity.id
_entity.type
_entity.pdbx_description
1 polymer ?
#
loop_
_entity_poly.entity_id
_entity_poly.type
_entity_poly.pdbx_seq_one_letter_code
_entity_poly.pdbx_strand_id
1 'polypeptide(L)'
;MGLDQGRRSIGARRNPDSADAILDAAEAVLVEAGYSGFSIEAVARRARAGKPTIYRWWPSKAALLLDVYQRLKRVDHPDTGTLEDDLV
;
A
#
# COMPACT_ATOMS: atom_id res chain seq x y z
N MET A 1 9.43 -14.06 -39.98
CA MET A 1 10.06 -12.79 -39.57
C MET A 1 9.24 -12.23 -38.43
N GLY A 2 9.65 -12.55 -37.19
CA GLY A 2 8.91 -12.19 -35.99
C GLY A 2 9.15 -10.74 -35.60
N LEU A 3 8.11 -10.11 -35.06
CA LEU A 3 8.26 -9.00 -34.13
C LEU A 3 7.34 -9.27 -32.93
N ASP A 4 7.99 -9.79 -31.90
CA ASP A 4 7.62 -9.80 -30.50
C ASP A 4 7.16 -8.39 -30.08
N GLN A 5 5.86 -8.13 -30.19
CA GLN A 5 5.27 -6.88 -29.69
C GLN A 5 5.16 -7.00 -28.18
N GLY A 6 6.27 -6.64 -27.53
CA GLY A 6 6.48 -6.63 -26.10
C GLY A 6 5.23 -6.17 -25.35
N ARG A 7 4.81 -7.04 -24.44
CA ARG A 7 3.83 -6.81 -23.36
C ARG A 7 3.98 -5.39 -22.82
N ARG A 8 3.22 -4.42 -23.37
CA ARG A 8 3.15 -3.05 -22.87
C ARG A 8 2.74 -3.15 -21.41
N SER A 9 3.69 -2.96 -20.51
CA SER A 9 3.49 -3.15 -19.09
C SER A 9 2.45 -2.13 -18.63
N ILE A 10 1.26 -2.61 -18.32
CA ILE A 10 0.21 -1.84 -17.63
C ILE A 10 0.76 -1.21 -16.32
N GLY A 11 1.89 -1.71 -15.81
CA GLY A 11 2.62 -1.16 -14.66
C GLY A 11 3.33 0.18 -14.85
N ALA A 12 3.30 0.80 -16.04
CA ALA A 12 3.92 2.11 -16.28
C ALA A 12 3.05 3.31 -15.84
N ARG A 13 1.73 3.14 -15.72
CA ARG A 13 0.87 4.12 -15.02
C ARG A 13 0.72 3.66 -13.58
N ARG A 14 0.79 4.60 -12.64
CA ARG A 14 0.39 4.41 -11.24
C ARG A 14 -1.06 3.91 -11.25
N ASN A 15 -1.26 2.59 -11.28
CA ASN A 15 -2.60 2.01 -11.18
C ASN A 15 -3.00 2.05 -9.69
N PRO A 16 -4.00 2.85 -9.29
CA PRO A 16 -4.46 2.90 -7.91
C PRO A 16 -4.83 1.51 -7.38
N ASP A 17 -5.43 0.64 -8.21
CA ASP A 17 -5.74 -0.74 -7.84
C ASP A 17 -4.50 -1.54 -7.40
N SER A 18 -3.33 -1.23 -7.98
CA SER A 18 -2.07 -1.86 -7.59
C SER A 18 -1.51 -1.32 -6.28
N ALA A 19 -1.78 -0.05 -5.96
CA ALA A 19 -1.39 0.52 -4.67
C ALA A 19 -2.28 -0.03 -3.55
N ASP A 20 -3.60 -0.09 -3.77
CA ASP A 20 -4.56 -0.62 -2.80
C ASP A 20 -4.30 -2.10 -2.51
N ALA A 21 -4.03 -2.92 -3.52
CA ALA A 21 -3.67 -4.32 -3.33
C ALA A 21 -2.36 -4.51 -2.53
N ILE A 22 -1.41 -3.57 -2.64
CA ILE A 22 -0.18 -3.58 -1.83
C ILE A 22 -0.50 -3.17 -0.38
N LEU A 23 -1.37 -2.20 -0.17
CA LEU A 23 -1.81 -1.78 1.17
C LEU A 23 -2.60 -2.89 1.87
N ASP A 24 -3.51 -3.58 1.18
CA ASP A 24 -4.24 -4.75 1.70
C ASP A 24 -3.28 -5.84 2.17
N ALA A 25 -2.28 -6.14 1.33
CA ALA A 25 -1.27 -7.12 1.65
C ALA A 25 -0.38 -6.68 2.82
N ALA A 26 -0.03 -5.39 2.88
CA ALA A 26 0.78 -4.83 3.95
C ALA A 26 0.05 -4.86 5.30
N GLU A 27 -1.22 -4.46 5.31
CA GLU A 27 -2.09 -4.55 6.48
C GLU A 27 -2.18 -5.98 7.00
N ALA A 28 -2.47 -6.94 6.12
CA ALA A 28 -2.55 -8.34 6.53
C ALA A 28 -1.22 -8.88 7.08
N VAL A 29 -0.08 -8.52 6.48
CA VAL A 29 1.24 -8.89 7.03
C VAL A 29 1.46 -8.28 8.42
N LEU A 30 1.06 -7.02 8.63
CA LEU A 30 1.21 -6.34 9.91
C LEU A 30 0.34 -6.99 11.00
N VAL A 31 -0.90 -7.35 10.66
CA VAL A 31 -1.84 -8.02 11.57
C VAL A 31 -1.38 -9.44 11.90
N GLU A 32 -0.95 -10.21 10.91
CA GLU A 32 -0.57 -11.62 11.09
C GLU A 32 0.80 -11.80 11.78
N ALA A 33 1.78 -10.96 11.43
CA ALA A 33 3.18 -11.14 11.83
C ALA A 33 3.72 -10.03 12.74
N GLY A 34 2.93 -8.99 13.03
CA GLY A 34 3.33 -7.84 13.82
C GLY A 34 4.42 -6.99 13.15
N TYR A 35 4.90 -5.97 13.86
CA TYR A 35 5.90 -5.03 13.35
C TYR A 35 7.26 -5.70 13.05
N SER A 36 7.64 -6.70 13.85
CA SER A 36 8.88 -7.47 13.68
C SER A 36 8.86 -8.32 12.39
N GLY A 37 7.71 -8.90 12.05
CA GLY A 37 7.51 -9.66 10.81
C GLY A 37 7.24 -8.78 9.58
N PHE A 38 6.94 -7.49 9.78
CA PHE A 38 6.66 -6.57 8.68
C PHE A 38 7.91 -6.27 7.85
N SER A 39 7.90 -6.60 6.56
CA SER A 39 9.00 -6.30 5.64
C SER A 39 8.49 -6.09 4.21
N ILE A 40 9.23 -5.31 3.42
CA ILE A 40 8.90 -5.09 2.00
C ILE A 40 8.88 -6.41 1.24
N GLU A 41 9.71 -7.39 1.61
CA GLU A 41 9.70 -8.71 0.99
C GLU A 41 8.41 -9.49 1.30
N ALA A 42 7.99 -9.50 2.56
CA ALA A 42 6.77 -10.18 2.96
C ALA A 42 5.54 -9.58 2.25
N VAL A 43 5.48 -8.25 2.18
CA VAL A 43 4.42 -7.52 1.45
C VAL A 43 4.48 -7.82 -0.04
N ALA A 44 5.65 -7.72 -0.68
CA ALA A 44 5.83 -8.03 -2.10
C ALA A 44 5.34 -9.43 -2.47
N ARG A 45 5.73 -10.42 -1.67
CA ARG A 45 5.30 -11.81 -1.85
C ARG A 45 3.79 -11.95 -1.74
N ARG A 46 3.17 -11.32 -0.74
CA ARG A 46 1.72 -11.41 -0.52
C ARG A 46 0.91 -10.67 -1.58
N ALA A 47 1.33 -9.46 -1.96
CA ALA A 47 0.69 -8.64 -2.99
C ALA A 47 0.95 -9.17 -4.41
N ARG A 48 1.83 -10.19 -4.57
CA ARG A 48 2.38 -10.63 -5.86
C ARG A 48 2.94 -9.45 -6.66
N ALA A 49 3.53 -8.48 -5.97
CA ALA A 49 4.10 -7.28 -6.53
C ALA A 49 5.63 -7.35 -6.49
N GLY A 50 6.30 -6.81 -7.51
CA GLY A 50 7.74 -6.63 -7.46
C GLY A 50 8.13 -5.54 -6.47
N LYS A 51 9.25 -5.69 -5.74
CA LYS A 51 9.79 -4.63 -4.87
C LYS A 51 9.92 -3.27 -5.58
N PRO A 52 10.37 -3.17 -6.85
CA PRO A 52 10.42 -1.87 -7.54
C PRO A 52 9.06 -1.20 -7.69
N THR A 53 7.98 -1.98 -7.77
CA THR A 53 6.62 -1.44 -7.79
C THR A 53 6.26 -0.85 -6.44
N ILE A 54 6.58 -1.52 -5.34
CA ILE A 54 6.35 -0.98 -3.98
C ILE A 54 7.19 0.29 -3.78
N TYR A 55 8.47 0.27 -4.11
CA TYR A 55 9.35 1.43 -3.93
C TYR A 55 8.96 2.65 -4.78
N ARG A 56 8.28 2.45 -5.92
CA ARG A 56 7.74 3.55 -6.74
C ARG A 56 6.64 4.35 -6.03
N TRP A 57 5.92 3.70 -5.10
CA TRP A 57 4.85 4.31 -4.31
C TRP A 57 5.35 4.73 -2.92
N TRP A 58 6.09 3.84 -2.25
CA TRP A 58 6.61 4.06 -0.91
C TRP A 58 8.13 3.97 -0.90
N PRO A 59 8.85 5.10 -0.74
CA PRO A 59 10.31 5.12 -0.78
C PRO A 59 10.96 4.34 0.37
N SER A 60 10.21 4.00 1.43
CA SER A 60 10.72 3.26 2.59
C SER A 60 9.65 2.34 3.22
N LYS A 61 10.11 1.37 4.02
CA LYS A 61 9.25 0.54 4.89
C LYS A 61 8.36 1.41 5.79
N ALA A 62 8.92 2.49 6.33
CA ALA A 62 8.20 3.41 7.22
C ALA A 62 7.07 4.15 6.49
N ALA A 63 7.29 4.58 5.24
CA ALA A 63 6.26 5.23 4.44
C ALA A 63 5.08 4.29 4.18
N LEU A 64 5.36 3.02 3.83
CA LEU A 64 4.30 2.02 3.65
C LEU A 64 3.57 1.73 4.97
N LEU A 65 4.30 1.58 6.07
CA LEU A 65 3.71 1.34 7.38
C LEU A 65 2.82 2.50 7.84
N LEU A 66 3.22 3.74 7.57
CA LEU A 66 2.42 4.92 7.89
C LEU A 66 1.09 4.89 7.14
N ASP A 67 1.08 4.60 5.84
CA ASP A 67 -0.17 4.52 5.08
C ASP A 67 -1.08 3.39 5.56
N VAL A 68 -0.51 2.22 5.89
CA VAL A 68 -1.26 1.12 6.53
C VAL A 68 -1.85 1.58 7.87
N TYR A 69 -1.06 2.26 8.70
CA TYR A 69 -1.53 2.77 9.99
C TYR A 69 -2.67 3.78 9.82
N GLN A 70 -2.54 4.72 8.87
CA GLN A 70 -3.57 5.70 8.56
C GLN A 70 -4.86 5.03 8.07
N ARG A 71 -4.73 3.96 7.28
CA ARG A 71 -5.88 3.17 6.82
C ARG A 71 -6.59 2.46 7.95
N LEU A 72 -5.85 1.80 8.84
CA LEU A 72 -6.40 1.16 10.04
C LEU A 72 -7.12 2.18 10.93
N LYS A 73 -6.52 3.37 11.11
CA LYS A 73 -7.13 4.46 11.90
C LYS A 73 -8.39 5.06 11.28
N ARG A 74 -8.51 5.06 9.95
CA ARG A 74 -9.76 5.47 9.27
C ARG A 74 -10.92 4.50 9.52
N VAL A 75 -10.63 3.22 9.75
CA VAL A 75 -11.66 2.22 10.10
C VAL A 75 -12.12 2.41 11.55
N ASP A 76 -11.23 2.89 12.43
CA ASP A 76 -11.50 3.12 13.85
C ASP A 76 -12.14 4.49 14.19
N HIS A 77 -12.29 5.40 13.22
CA HIS A 77 -12.97 6.67 13.45
C HIS A 77 -14.42 6.58 12.99
N PRO A 78 -15.41 6.32 13.88
CA PRO A 78 -16.75 6.82 13.60
C PRO A 78 -16.61 8.35 13.48
N ASP A 79 -17.16 8.90 12.42
CA ASP A 79 -17.20 10.34 12.10
C ASP A 79 -17.53 11.16 13.37
N THR A 80 -16.51 11.63 14.09
CA THR A 80 -16.71 12.36 15.35
C THR A 80 -16.52 13.84 15.07
N GLY A 81 -17.50 14.41 14.38
CA GLY A 81 -17.72 15.85 14.35
C GLY A 81 -16.84 16.62 13.38
N THR A 82 -17.52 17.39 12.54
CA THR A 82 -17.00 18.51 11.77
C THR A 82 -16.14 19.43 12.64
N LEU A 83 -14.90 19.70 12.19
CA LEU A 83 -13.94 20.69 12.73
C LEU A 83 -14.48 22.14 12.78
N GLU A 84 -15.75 22.34 12.44
CA GLU A 84 -16.41 23.62 12.22
C GLU A 84 -16.97 24.22 13.51
N ASP A 85 -17.13 23.43 14.58
CA ASP A 85 -17.66 23.89 15.88
C ASP A 85 -16.55 24.24 16.89
N ASP A 86 -15.27 23.97 16.57
CA ASP A 86 -14.15 24.14 17.51
C ASP A 86 -13.46 25.52 17.41
N LEU A 87 -14.05 26.44 16.66
CA LEU A 87 -13.64 27.85 16.59
C LEU A 87 -14.70 28.72 17.28
N VAL A 88 -14.58 28.81 18.61
CA VAL A 88 -15.23 29.85 19.44
C VAL A 88 -14.53 31.20 19.33
#